data_AF-A0A2N0X4Q4-F1
#
_entry.id   AF-A0A2N0X4Q4-F1
#
_cell.length_a   1.000
_cell.length_b   1.000
_cell.length_c   1.000
_cell.angle_alpha   90.00
_cell.angle_beta   90.00
_cell.angle_gamma   90.00
#
_symmetry.space_group_name_H-M   'P 1'
#
loop_
_entity.id
_entity.type
_entity.pdbx_description
1 polymer ?
#
loop_
_entity_poly.entity_id
_entity_poly.type
_entity_poly.pdbx_seq_one_letter_code
_entity_poly.pdbx_strand_id
1 'polypeptide(L)'
;VGDPRAVDEAGVAAGLDAVRLTAQLLHALERRPLPLLRAGGVGVRETRRLARDLRLGVDQVKRLVCLSHAAGLVTTGEPDPLPAEGHSYLAPTGAVDAWFSSSPARRLETLAAGWLRSRWAYWDADRLLDEEDPRLPTLRRALLAPYLSARVSLADEEAGAALLFSSPLVLGGAEPEAIAHLRAEAEWIGALAGGAASVVARHDAPLNDLIPATVDRVILQADMTALAPGPLEYQVEAELNLMAHLESPGLASVYRFSEDSVRQALDAGRSGGDLLAFLREHALGEVPQALAYLIEDMGSRHGALRGGAARCYLRCEDPAALQAAVLASTSLRALAPTVAISERPLGEVMEQLRGAGFHPAAEDAAGLSIDIRPEPARIAPAGASTRSRRQAAPRLTDERIRGIVERLLSAEETPEGAPANPKAPEDHVSTLSAAARGGRLVDLGYVDARGTVTRRRLKPLRVTAGQVDAVDPATGTAHRLGLHRVTSVDLVP
;
A
#
# COMPACT_ATOMS: atom_id res chain seq x y z
N VAL A 1 -13.33 -47.08 -9.91
CA VAL A 1 -12.37 -46.66 -8.86
C VAL A 1 -11.21 -46.00 -9.58
N GLY A 2 -11.05 -44.69 -9.44
CA GLY A 2 -9.90 -43.99 -10.04
C GLY A 2 -8.60 -44.50 -9.46
N ASP A 3 -7.52 -44.40 -10.22
CA ASP A 3 -6.17 -44.72 -9.76
C ASP A 3 -5.85 -43.86 -8.51
N PRO A 4 -5.60 -44.46 -7.33
CA PRO A 4 -5.27 -43.70 -6.11
C PRO A 4 -4.08 -42.77 -6.29
N ARG A 5 -3.11 -43.16 -7.13
CA ARG A 5 -1.96 -42.33 -7.44
C ARG A 5 -2.36 -41.08 -8.23
N ALA A 6 -3.28 -41.21 -9.18
CA ALA A 6 -3.78 -40.07 -9.95
C ALA A 6 -4.56 -39.07 -9.06
N VAL A 7 -5.30 -39.56 -8.07
CA VAL A 7 -5.96 -38.71 -7.06
C VAL A 7 -4.93 -37.94 -6.24
N ASP A 8 -3.87 -38.62 -5.80
CA ASP A 8 -2.80 -38.01 -5.01
C ASP A 8 -2.01 -36.97 -5.82
N GLU A 9 -1.65 -37.29 -7.07
CA GLU A 9 -0.98 -36.38 -8.00
C GLU A 9 -1.84 -35.14 -8.30
N ALA A 10 -3.15 -35.31 -8.52
CA ALA A 10 -4.07 -34.19 -8.75
C ALA A 10 -4.24 -33.30 -7.51
N GLY A 11 -4.35 -33.91 -6.31
CA GLY A 11 -4.42 -33.16 -5.06
C GLY A 11 -3.14 -32.38 -4.77
N VAL A 12 -1.98 -33.01 -4.96
CA VAL A 12 -0.67 -32.33 -4.83
C VAL A 12 -0.54 -31.18 -5.83
N ALA A 13 -0.94 -31.38 -7.09
CA ALA A 13 -0.89 -30.33 -8.11
C ALA A 13 -1.75 -29.11 -7.73
N ALA A 14 -2.99 -29.32 -7.26
CA ALA A 14 -3.85 -28.25 -6.77
C ALA A 14 -3.24 -27.52 -5.56
N GLY A 15 -2.70 -28.27 -4.60
CA GLY A 15 -2.03 -27.71 -3.43
C GLY A 15 -0.79 -26.89 -3.77
N LEU A 16 0.03 -27.33 -4.73
CA LEU A 16 1.18 -26.59 -5.22
C LEU A 16 0.78 -25.28 -5.91
N ASP A 17 -0.35 -25.26 -6.62
CA ASP A 17 -0.89 -24.02 -7.17
C ASP A 17 -1.30 -23.03 -6.07
N ALA A 18 -1.91 -23.52 -4.99
CA ALA A 18 -2.20 -22.69 -3.81
C ALA A 18 -0.93 -22.16 -3.12
N VAL A 19 0.14 -22.96 -3.03
CA VAL A 19 1.47 -22.52 -2.55
C VAL A 19 2.01 -21.39 -3.44
N ARG A 20 2.01 -21.58 -4.76
CA ARG A 20 2.47 -20.58 -5.73
C ARG A 20 1.70 -19.26 -5.62
N LEU A 21 0.37 -19.32 -5.56
CA LEU A 21 -0.47 -18.13 -5.41
C LEU A 21 -0.26 -17.42 -4.07
N THR A 22 -0.01 -18.18 -3.00
CA THR A 22 0.33 -17.63 -1.69
C THR A 22 1.68 -16.92 -1.73
N ALA A 23 2.70 -17.49 -2.37
CA ALA A 23 3.99 -16.83 -2.57
C ALA A 23 3.85 -15.47 -3.29
N GLN A 24 3.07 -15.43 -4.39
CA GLN A 24 2.80 -14.20 -5.13
C GLN A 24 2.07 -13.14 -4.28
N LEU A 25 1.09 -13.58 -3.48
CA LEU A 25 0.43 -12.71 -2.51
C LEU A 25 1.41 -12.12 -1.50
N LEU A 26 2.29 -12.95 -0.92
CA LEU A 26 3.24 -12.51 0.09
C LEU A 26 4.22 -11.48 -0.47
N HIS A 27 4.81 -11.71 -1.64
CA HIS A 27 5.69 -10.71 -2.29
C HIS A 27 4.95 -9.40 -2.60
N ALA A 28 3.67 -9.47 -3.01
CA ALA A 28 2.87 -8.27 -3.24
C ALA A 28 2.64 -7.48 -1.93
N LEU A 29 2.41 -8.18 -0.81
CA LEU A 29 2.20 -7.57 0.50
C LEU A 29 3.50 -7.05 1.13
N GLU A 30 4.66 -7.67 0.87
CA GLU A 30 5.98 -7.16 1.27
C GLU A 30 6.25 -5.79 0.63
N ARG A 31 5.97 -5.67 -0.67
CA ARG A 31 6.13 -4.41 -1.39
C ARG A 31 5.12 -3.35 -0.99
N ARG A 32 3.88 -3.75 -0.71
CA ARG A 32 2.78 -2.84 -0.40
C ARG A 32 1.79 -3.47 0.58
N PRO A 33 2.02 -3.33 1.89
CA PRO A 33 1.08 -3.77 2.91
C PRO A 33 -0.30 -3.12 2.71
N LEU A 34 -1.36 -3.85 3.06
CA LEU A 34 -2.73 -3.35 2.88
C LEU A 34 -3.17 -2.56 4.11
N PRO A 35 -3.57 -1.29 3.98
CA PRO A 35 -4.09 -0.52 5.11
C PRO A 35 -5.42 -1.11 5.59
N LEU A 36 -5.60 -1.19 6.90
CA LEU A 36 -6.85 -1.63 7.51
C LEU A 36 -7.81 -0.46 7.71
N LEU A 37 -9.11 -0.77 7.74
CA LEU A 37 -10.13 0.19 8.18
C LEU A 37 -10.06 0.38 9.70
N ARG A 38 -10.58 1.50 10.21
CA ARG A 38 -10.65 1.76 11.67
C ARG A 38 -11.41 0.68 12.45
N ALA A 39 -12.35 0.00 11.80
CA ALA A 39 -13.15 -1.07 12.39
C ALA A 39 -12.47 -2.46 12.31
N GLY A 40 -11.25 -2.55 11.74
CA GLY A 40 -10.64 -3.81 11.34
C GLY A 40 -10.95 -4.17 9.87
N GLY A 41 -10.29 -5.21 9.38
CA GLY A 41 -10.44 -5.72 8.01
C GLY A 41 -9.89 -4.80 6.91
N VAL A 42 -9.90 -5.32 5.68
CA VAL A 42 -9.42 -4.63 4.47
C VAL A 42 -10.61 -4.14 3.65
N GLY A 43 -10.58 -2.86 3.27
CA GLY A 43 -11.63 -2.24 2.47
C GLY A 43 -11.70 -2.78 1.03
N VAL A 44 -12.92 -2.84 0.47
CA VAL A 44 -13.21 -3.41 -0.87
C VAL A 44 -12.33 -2.82 -1.98
N ARG A 45 -12.01 -1.52 -1.93
CA ARG A 45 -11.14 -0.87 -2.92
C ARG A 45 -9.73 -1.46 -2.91
N GLU A 46 -9.19 -1.71 -1.72
CA GLU A 46 -7.85 -2.26 -1.54
C GLU A 46 -7.83 -3.73 -1.97
N THR A 47 -8.86 -4.51 -1.64
CA THR A 47 -9.03 -5.89 -2.11
C THR A 47 -9.11 -5.97 -3.64
N ARG A 48 -9.91 -5.10 -4.29
CA ARG A 48 -10.00 -5.03 -5.76
C ARG A 48 -8.69 -4.58 -6.41
N ARG A 49 -7.91 -3.72 -5.75
CA ARG A 49 -6.58 -3.37 -6.24
C ARG A 49 -5.67 -4.59 -6.21
N LEU A 50 -5.56 -5.26 -5.06
CA LEU A 50 -4.73 -6.46 -4.92
C LEU A 50 -5.13 -7.56 -5.92
N ALA A 51 -6.43 -7.74 -6.17
CA ALA A 51 -6.94 -8.65 -7.19
C ALA A 51 -6.45 -8.30 -8.61
N ARG A 52 -6.43 -7.02 -8.98
CA ARG A 52 -5.86 -6.59 -10.27
C ARG A 52 -4.34 -6.78 -10.32
N ASP A 53 -3.64 -6.44 -9.25
CA ASP A 53 -2.19 -6.55 -9.17
C ASP A 53 -1.73 -8.02 -9.31
N LEU A 54 -2.46 -8.95 -8.69
CA LEU A 54 -2.23 -10.40 -8.79
C LEU A 54 -2.89 -11.06 -10.01
N ARG A 55 -3.72 -10.34 -10.77
CA ARG A 55 -4.54 -10.85 -11.89
C ARG A 55 -5.45 -12.02 -11.49
N LEU A 56 -6.06 -11.93 -10.31
CA LEU A 56 -6.96 -12.93 -9.74
C LEU A 56 -8.38 -12.37 -9.55
N GLY A 57 -9.35 -13.27 -9.39
CA GLY A 57 -10.70 -12.90 -8.94
C GLY A 57 -10.70 -12.38 -7.50
N VAL A 58 -11.68 -11.54 -7.15
CA VAL A 58 -11.80 -10.97 -5.80
C VAL A 58 -11.91 -12.07 -4.73
N ASP A 59 -12.73 -13.09 -4.98
CA ASP A 59 -12.93 -14.18 -4.01
C ASP A 59 -11.70 -15.08 -3.87
N GLN A 60 -10.92 -15.24 -4.94
CA GLN A 60 -9.63 -15.95 -4.88
C GLN A 60 -8.65 -15.20 -3.99
N VAL A 61 -8.54 -13.87 -4.13
CA VAL A 61 -7.71 -13.05 -3.23
C VAL A 61 -8.20 -13.13 -1.80
N LYS A 62 -9.52 -13.04 -1.57
CA LYS A 62 -10.07 -13.16 -0.21
C LYS A 62 -9.70 -14.51 0.40
N ARG A 63 -9.91 -15.61 -0.34
CA ARG A 63 -9.53 -16.97 0.08
C ARG A 63 -8.05 -17.07 0.42
N LEU A 64 -7.16 -16.57 -0.46
CA LEU A 64 -5.70 -16.61 -0.28
C LEU A 64 -5.25 -15.84 0.96
N VAL A 65 -5.79 -14.64 1.18
CA VAL A 65 -5.46 -13.83 2.36
C VAL A 65 -5.95 -14.50 3.64
N CYS A 66 -7.19 -14.99 3.64
CA CYS A 66 -7.76 -15.71 4.79
C CYS A 66 -6.95 -16.97 5.13
N LEU A 67 -6.53 -17.73 4.12
CA LEU A 67 -5.64 -18.88 4.29
C LEU A 67 -4.30 -18.45 4.88
N SER A 68 -3.66 -17.44 4.28
CA SER A 68 -2.35 -16.94 4.70
C SER A 68 -2.40 -16.44 6.15
N HIS A 69 -3.49 -15.81 6.54
CA HIS A 69 -3.73 -15.35 7.91
C HIS A 69 -3.87 -16.55 8.86
N ALA A 70 -4.68 -17.55 8.51
CA ALA A 70 -4.86 -18.75 9.32
C ALA A 70 -3.59 -19.63 9.41
N ALA A 71 -2.72 -19.55 8.40
CA ALA A 71 -1.40 -20.17 8.39
C ALA A 71 -0.35 -19.38 9.21
N GLY A 72 -0.65 -18.15 9.61
CA GLY A 72 0.26 -17.27 10.35
C GLY A 72 1.32 -16.59 9.49
N LEU A 73 1.15 -16.61 8.16
CA LEU A 73 2.07 -15.98 7.20
C LEU A 73 1.79 -14.49 7.02
N VAL A 74 0.56 -14.05 7.28
CA VAL A 74 0.19 -12.62 7.34
C VAL A 74 -0.53 -12.33 8.65
N THR A 75 -0.40 -11.10 9.13
CA THR A 75 -1.09 -10.63 10.33
C THR A 75 -1.46 -9.17 10.22
N THR A 76 -2.35 -8.72 11.11
CA THR A 76 -2.76 -7.33 11.22
C THR A 76 -1.95 -6.63 12.32
N GLY A 77 -1.31 -5.51 12.01
CA GLY A 77 -0.55 -4.73 12.99
C GLY A 77 0.17 -3.52 12.37
N GLU A 78 1.09 -2.92 13.11
CA GLU A 78 1.99 -1.88 12.60
C GLU A 78 3.27 -2.55 12.08
N PRO A 79 3.49 -2.62 10.75
CA PRO A 79 4.70 -3.21 10.19
C PRO A 79 5.90 -2.26 10.38
N ASP A 80 7.10 -2.84 10.47
CA ASP A 80 8.38 -2.14 10.52
C ASP A 80 9.19 -2.47 9.24
N PRO A 81 9.52 -1.47 8.39
CA PRO A 81 9.25 -0.03 8.53
C PRO A 81 7.80 0.35 8.21
N LEU A 82 7.31 1.44 8.83
CA LEU A 82 5.95 1.94 8.63
C LEU A 82 5.78 2.51 7.19
N PRO A 83 4.90 1.97 6.32
CA PRO A 83 4.88 2.30 4.90
C PRO A 83 4.40 3.72 4.55
N ALA A 84 3.43 4.28 5.28
CA ALA A 84 2.85 5.62 5.08
C ALA A 84 1.89 6.01 6.24
N GLU A 85 1.03 7.03 6.05
CA GLU A 85 -0.03 7.39 7.00
C GLU A 85 -1.00 6.22 7.25
N GLY A 86 -1.08 5.77 8.49
CA GLY A 86 -1.95 4.67 8.94
C GLY A 86 -1.61 4.25 10.37
N HIS A 87 -2.46 3.42 10.97
CA HIS A 87 -2.27 2.89 12.34
C HIS A 87 -2.24 1.35 12.37
N SER A 88 -2.65 0.70 11.28
CA SER A 88 -2.65 -0.76 11.18
C SER A 88 -2.74 -1.21 9.72
N TYR A 89 -1.98 -2.23 9.39
CA TYR A 89 -1.87 -2.84 8.07
C TYR A 89 -2.03 -4.36 8.20
N LEU A 90 -2.48 -5.00 7.13
CA LEU A 90 -2.25 -6.40 6.90
C LEU A 90 -0.90 -6.55 6.20
N ALA A 91 0.03 -7.27 6.83
CA ALA A 91 1.40 -7.42 6.36
C ALA A 91 1.90 -8.86 6.58
N PRO A 92 2.93 -9.29 5.82
CA PRO A 92 3.66 -10.53 6.06
C PRO A 92 4.26 -10.59 7.47
N THR A 93 4.34 -11.79 8.05
CA THR A 93 5.02 -12.04 9.33
C THR A 93 6.46 -12.51 9.09
N GLY A 94 7.32 -12.49 10.13
CA GLY A 94 8.65 -13.10 10.04
C GLY A 94 8.65 -14.63 9.82
N ALA A 95 7.50 -15.29 9.88
CA ALA A 95 7.40 -16.71 9.52
C ALA A 95 7.53 -16.94 8.01
N VAL A 96 7.38 -15.88 7.20
CA VAL A 96 7.45 -15.95 5.73
C VAL A 96 8.82 -16.38 5.23
N ASP A 97 9.91 -15.90 5.85
CA ASP A 97 11.28 -16.31 5.50
C ASP A 97 11.50 -17.82 5.68
N ALA A 98 11.03 -18.35 6.82
CA ALA A 98 11.09 -19.77 7.13
C ALA A 98 10.19 -20.61 6.20
N TRP A 99 9.04 -20.07 5.81
CA TRP A 99 8.13 -20.74 4.88
C TRP A 99 8.73 -20.80 3.48
N PHE A 100 9.26 -19.69 2.97
CA PHE A 100 9.90 -19.61 1.65
C PHE A 100 11.14 -20.52 1.53
N SER A 101 11.97 -20.56 2.57
CA SER A 101 13.16 -21.44 2.62
C SER A 101 12.83 -22.93 2.77
N SER A 102 11.56 -23.29 3.06
CA SER A 102 11.15 -24.68 3.20
C SER A 102 10.83 -25.35 1.85
N SER A 103 10.86 -26.69 1.83
CA SER A 103 10.49 -27.46 0.63
C SER A 103 9.03 -27.19 0.22
N PRO A 104 8.67 -27.34 -1.07
CA PRO A 104 7.28 -27.13 -1.50
C PRO A 104 6.27 -28.01 -0.74
N ALA A 105 6.65 -29.23 -0.37
CA ALA A 105 5.86 -30.11 0.50
C ALA A 105 5.58 -29.44 1.85
N ARG A 106 6.62 -28.91 2.51
CA ARG A 106 6.47 -28.28 3.82
C ARG A 106 5.65 -26.99 3.75
N ARG A 107 5.78 -26.25 2.65
CA ARG A 107 4.92 -25.09 2.37
C ARG A 107 3.46 -25.51 2.26
N LEU A 108 3.17 -26.56 1.52
CA LEU A 108 1.82 -27.12 1.37
C LEU A 108 1.25 -27.62 2.70
N GLU A 109 2.03 -28.36 3.50
CA GLU A 109 1.61 -28.81 4.84
C GLU A 109 1.23 -27.63 5.73
N THR A 110 2.00 -26.54 5.69
CA THR A 110 1.72 -25.32 6.46
C THR A 110 0.39 -24.71 6.04
N LEU A 111 0.11 -24.64 4.73
CA LEU A 111 -1.14 -24.12 4.21
C LEU A 111 -2.33 -25.05 4.53
N ALA A 112 -2.19 -26.36 4.35
CA ALA A 112 -3.24 -27.34 4.68
C ALA A 112 -3.60 -27.30 6.18
N ALA A 113 -2.60 -27.20 7.06
CA ALA A 113 -2.81 -27.01 8.50
C ALA A 113 -3.47 -25.66 8.82
N GLY A 114 -3.09 -24.59 8.12
CA GLY A 114 -3.74 -23.27 8.20
C GLY A 114 -5.22 -23.33 7.80
N TRP A 115 -5.53 -23.97 6.68
CA TRP A 115 -6.89 -24.15 6.17
C TRP A 115 -7.79 -24.88 7.19
N LEU A 116 -7.32 -25.99 7.78
CA LEU A 116 -8.06 -26.73 8.81
C LEU A 116 -8.35 -25.91 10.08
N ARG A 117 -7.55 -24.88 10.37
CA ARG A 117 -7.72 -23.99 11.54
C ARG A 117 -8.41 -22.68 11.19
N SER A 118 -8.60 -22.39 9.91
CA SER A 118 -9.19 -21.13 9.44
C SER A 118 -10.59 -20.94 10.01
N ARG A 119 -10.87 -19.71 10.44
CA ARG A 119 -12.19 -19.29 10.93
C ARG A 119 -12.86 -18.32 9.97
N TRP A 120 -12.28 -18.12 8.80
CA TRP A 120 -12.77 -17.12 7.85
C TRP A 120 -13.76 -17.74 6.87
N ALA A 121 -14.97 -17.18 6.82
CA ALA A 121 -15.99 -17.44 5.79
C ALA A 121 -15.87 -16.39 4.67
N TYR A 122 -14.81 -16.47 3.87
CA TYR A 122 -14.48 -15.38 2.92
C TYR A 122 -15.57 -15.11 1.86
N TRP A 123 -16.46 -16.08 1.62
CA TRP A 123 -17.59 -16.02 0.70
C TRP A 123 -18.79 -15.27 1.26
N ASP A 124 -18.93 -15.19 2.58
CA ASP A 124 -20.08 -14.58 3.27
C ASP A 124 -19.81 -13.12 3.66
N ALA A 125 -18.54 -12.71 3.65
CA ALA A 125 -18.12 -11.37 4.03
C ALA A 125 -17.86 -10.48 2.81
N ASP A 126 -18.51 -9.30 2.77
CA ASP A 126 -18.23 -8.27 1.76
C ASP A 126 -16.79 -7.77 1.83
N ARG A 127 -16.29 -7.57 3.06
CA ARG A 127 -14.93 -7.11 3.34
C ARG A 127 -14.03 -8.28 3.74
N LEU A 128 -12.74 -8.09 3.50
CA LEU A 128 -11.75 -9.11 3.78
C LEU A 128 -11.33 -9.03 5.26
N LEU A 129 -11.29 -10.19 5.94
CA LEU A 129 -11.04 -10.33 7.38
C LEU A 129 -12.06 -9.55 8.24
N ASP A 130 -13.34 -9.64 7.87
CA ASP A 130 -14.44 -8.92 8.54
C ASP A 130 -15.09 -9.77 9.65
N GLU A 131 -15.47 -11.02 9.33
CA GLU A 131 -16.21 -11.90 10.24
C GLU A 131 -15.59 -13.30 10.35
N GLU A 132 -15.44 -13.78 11.58
CA GLU A 132 -14.96 -15.12 11.90
C GLU A 132 -16.12 -16.02 12.31
N ASP A 133 -16.18 -17.23 11.76
CA ASP A 133 -17.03 -18.31 12.24
C ASP A 133 -16.19 -19.37 12.97
N PRO A 134 -16.33 -19.49 14.31
CA PRO A 134 -15.60 -20.47 15.11
C PRO A 134 -15.96 -21.93 14.81
N ARG A 135 -17.06 -22.19 14.08
CA ARG A 135 -17.50 -23.54 13.72
C ARG A 135 -16.75 -24.12 12.52
N LEU A 136 -16.19 -23.29 11.64
CA LEU A 136 -15.58 -23.73 10.39
C LEU A 136 -14.44 -24.76 10.55
N PRO A 137 -13.54 -24.67 11.55
CA PRO A 137 -12.55 -25.72 11.78
C PRO A 137 -13.17 -27.10 12.03
N THR A 138 -14.29 -27.14 12.76
CA THR A 138 -15.02 -28.39 13.03
C THR A 138 -15.74 -28.87 11.78
N LEU A 139 -16.37 -27.96 11.02
CA LEU A 139 -17.04 -28.29 9.76
C LEU A 139 -16.08 -28.84 8.69
N ARG A 140 -14.88 -28.26 8.55
CA ARG A 140 -13.85 -28.77 7.60
C ARG A 140 -13.43 -30.21 7.93
N ARG A 141 -13.22 -30.53 9.22
CA ARG A 141 -12.89 -31.90 9.63
C ARG A 141 -14.06 -32.87 9.40
N ALA A 142 -15.28 -32.45 9.72
CA ALA A 142 -16.48 -33.25 9.47
C ALA A 142 -16.66 -33.53 7.97
N LEU A 143 -16.48 -32.52 7.12
CA LEU A 143 -16.54 -32.64 5.66
C LEU A 143 -15.56 -33.68 5.11
N LEU A 144 -14.34 -33.76 5.65
CA LEU A 144 -13.33 -34.73 5.19
C LEU A 144 -13.60 -36.16 5.66
N ALA A 145 -14.31 -36.35 6.77
CA ALA A 145 -14.46 -37.66 7.41
C ALA A 145 -15.05 -38.75 6.49
N PRO A 146 -16.10 -38.49 5.68
CA PRO A 146 -16.60 -39.45 4.69
C PRO A 146 -15.54 -39.90 3.68
N TYR A 147 -14.77 -38.95 3.13
CA TYR A 147 -13.74 -39.22 2.13
C TYR A 147 -12.58 -40.04 2.69
N LEU A 148 -12.15 -39.71 3.91
CA LEU A 148 -11.09 -40.44 4.60
C LEU A 148 -11.51 -41.87 4.96
N SER A 149 -12.81 -42.06 5.28
CA SER A 149 -13.36 -43.37 5.66
C SER A 149 -13.59 -44.28 4.44
N ALA A 150 -14.13 -43.73 3.36
CA ALA A 150 -14.49 -44.51 2.17
C ALA A 150 -13.28 -45.01 1.39
N ARG A 151 -12.19 -44.22 1.33
CA ARG A 151 -10.97 -44.50 0.52
C ARG A 151 -11.25 -44.77 -0.96
N VAL A 152 -12.40 -44.35 -1.45
CA VAL A 152 -12.85 -44.40 -2.84
C VAL A 152 -13.42 -43.05 -3.23
N SER A 153 -13.61 -42.83 -4.53
CA SER A 153 -14.32 -41.66 -5.03
C SER A 153 -15.80 -41.74 -4.61
N LEU A 154 -16.31 -40.65 -4.05
CA LEU A 154 -17.70 -40.44 -3.68
C LEU A 154 -18.30 -39.37 -4.58
N ALA A 155 -19.50 -39.63 -5.10
CA ALA A 155 -20.30 -38.58 -5.72
C ALA A 155 -20.75 -37.55 -4.67
N ASP A 156 -21.13 -36.35 -5.12
CA ASP A 156 -21.53 -35.27 -4.21
C ASP A 156 -22.73 -35.63 -3.33
N GLU A 157 -23.71 -36.34 -3.88
CA GLU A 157 -24.89 -36.82 -3.16
C GLU A 157 -24.51 -37.85 -2.08
N GLU A 158 -23.64 -38.80 -2.42
CA GLU A 158 -23.16 -39.85 -1.51
C GLU A 158 -22.35 -39.24 -0.36
N ALA A 159 -21.47 -38.29 -0.69
CA ALA A 159 -20.68 -37.58 0.30
C ALA A 159 -21.56 -36.70 1.21
N GLY A 160 -22.58 -36.04 0.65
CA GLY A 160 -23.55 -35.27 1.43
C GLY A 160 -24.34 -36.16 2.40
N ALA A 161 -24.83 -37.30 1.93
CA ALA A 161 -25.54 -38.27 2.76
C ALA A 161 -24.63 -38.85 3.87
N ALA A 162 -23.39 -39.20 3.54
CA ALA A 162 -22.42 -39.71 4.51
C ALA A 162 -22.00 -38.65 5.53
N LEU A 163 -21.87 -37.38 5.12
CA LEU A 163 -21.61 -36.25 6.00
C LEU A 163 -22.76 -36.04 6.99
N LEU A 164 -24.01 -36.03 6.51
CA LEU A 164 -25.21 -35.94 7.34
C LEU A 164 -25.32 -37.10 8.34
N PHE A 165 -25.01 -38.32 7.90
CA PHE A 165 -25.03 -39.50 8.74
C PHE A 165 -23.95 -39.48 9.84
N SER A 166 -22.72 -39.09 9.48
CA SER A 166 -21.57 -39.14 10.40
C SER A 166 -21.50 -37.96 11.36
N SER A 167 -22.01 -36.77 10.96
CA SER A 167 -21.82 -35.52 11.71
C SER A 167 -23.11 -34.67 11.84
N PRO A 168 -24.27 -35.24 12.23
CA PRO A 168 -25.54 -34.52 12.22
C PRO A 168 -25.56 -33.29 13.14
N LEU A 169 -24.92 -33.36 14.31
CA LEU A 169 -24.84 -32.23 15.26
C LEU A 169 -23.95 -31.08 14.76
N VAL A 170 -22.88 -31.41 14.02
CA VAL A 170 -21.94 -30.41 13.50
C VAL A 170 -22.59 -29.58 12.39
N LEU A 171 -23.44 -30.22 11.58
CA LEU A 171 -24.17 -29.62 10.47
C LEU A 171 -25.42 -28.84 10.90
N GLY A 172 -25.81 -28.91 12.18
CA GLY A 172 -26.99 -28.19 12.67
C GLY A 172 -26.86 -26.68 12.45
N GLY A 173 -27.62 -26.13 11.48
CA GLY A 173 -27.56 -24.72 11.07
C GLY A 173 -26.46 -24.38 10.06
N ALA A 174 -25.81 -25.36 9.43
CA ALA A 174 -24.93 -25.13 8.30
C ALA A 174 -25.75 -25.08 7.01
N GLU A 175 -25.67 -23.98 6.27
CA GLU A 175 -26.34 -23.83 4.98
C GLU A 175 -25.69 -24.73 3.91
N PRO A 176 -26.47 -25.32 2.98
CA PRO A 176 -25.93 -26.16 1.91
C PRO A 176 -24.86 -25.47 1.06
N GLU A 177 -25.00 -24.17 0.83
CA GLU A 177 -24.05 -23.35 0.07
C GLU A 177 -22.70 -23.22 0.81
N ALA A 178 -22.71 -23.09 2.14
CA ALA A 178 -21.49 -23.09 2.93
C ALA A 178 -20.75 -24.43 2.85
N ILE A 179 -21.47 -25.55 2.84
CA ILE A 179 -20.89 -26.89 2.65
C ILE A 179 -20.25 -27.01 1.26
N ALA A 180 -20.92 -26.50 0.21
CA ALA A 180 -20.38 -26.47 -1.14
C ALA A 180 -19.09 -25.63 -1.23
N HIS A 181 -19.04 -24.47 -0.56
CA HIS A 181 -17.83 -23.67 -0.46
C HIS A 181 -16.69 -24.40 0.25
N LEU A 182 -16.97 -25.07 1.38
CA LEU A 182 -15.96 -25.86 2.09
C LEU A 182 -15.43 -27.03 1.25
N ARG A 183 -16.28 -27.68 0.45
CA ARG A 183 -15.86 -28.69 -0.53
C ARG A 183 -14.93 -28.09 -1.58
N ALA A 184 -15.33 -26.96 -2.18
CA ALA A 184 -14.52 -26.29 -3.19
C ALA A 184 -13.17 -25.80 -2.61
N GLU A 185 -13.11 -25.41 -1.34
CA GLU A 185 -11.84 -25.13 -0.65
C GLU A 185 -10.99 -26.39 -0.47
N ALA A 186 -11.60 -27.52 -0.08
CA ALA A 186 -10.90 -28.78 0.11
C ALA A 186 -10.29 -29.30 -1.21
N GLU A 187 -11.00 -29.13 -2.32
CA GLU A 187 -10.46 -29.42 -3.66
C GLU A 187 -9.34 -28.46 -4.03
N TRP A 188 -9.53 -27.16 -3.79
CA TRP A 188 -8.56 -26.13 -4.12
C TRP A 188 -7.24 -26.27 -3.35
N ILE A 189 -7.28 -26.58 -2.05
CA ILE A 189 -6.07 -26.82 -1.25
C ILE A 189 -5.43 -28.18 -1.55
N GLY A 190 -6.10 -29.01 -2.36
CA GLY A 190 -5.64 -30.33 -2.74
C GLY A 190 -6.00 -31.45 -1.77
N ALA A 191 -6.77 -31.18 -0.71
CA ALA A 191 -7.23 -32.19 0.25
C ALA A 191 -8.19 -33.22 -0.40
N LEU A 192 -8.98 -32.78 -1.38
CA LEU A 192 -9.84 -33.63 -2.20
C LEU A 192 -9.42 -33.54 -3.68
N ALA A 193 -9.53 -34.65 -4.41
CA ALA A 193 -9.40 -34.67 -5.86
C ALA A 193 -10.27 -35.78 -6.45
N GLY A 194 -11.05 -35.46 -7.50
CA GLY A 194 -11.91 -36.45 -8.18
C GLY A 194 -12.89 -37.18 -7.25
N GLY A 195 -13.42 -36.48 -6.24
CA GLY A 195 -14.33 -37.06 -5.25
C GLY A 195 -13.68 -37.97 -4.21
N ALA A 196 -12.35 -37.99 -4.07
CA ALA A 196 -11.64 -38.79 -3.07
C ALA A 196 -10.68 -37.93 -2.24
N ALA A 197 -10.34 -38.40 -1.03
CA ALA A 197 -9.29 -37.80 -0.21
C ALA A 197 -7.90 -38.11 -0.78
N SER A 198 -7.13 -37.06 -1.05
CA SER A 198 -5.73 -37.19 -1.48
C SER A 198 -4.80 -37.38 -0.29
N VAL A 199 -3.53 -37.70 -0.57
CA VAL A 199 -2.42 -37.71 0.39
C VAL A 199 -2.35 -36.43 1.26
N VAL A 200 -2.77 -35.26 0.76
CA VAL A 200 -2.76 -33.98 1.51
C VAL A 200 -3.71 -34.03 2.71
N ALA A 201 -4.84 -34.74 2.59
CA ALA A 201 -5.78 -34.94 3.69
C ALA A 201 -5.47 -36.21 4.49
N ARG A 202 -5.05 -37.28 3.82
CA ARG A 202 -4.80 -38.59 4.46
C ARG A 202 -3.54 -38.61 5.33
N HIS A 203 -2.52 -37.84 4.96
CA HIS A 203 -1.21 -37.81 5.64
C HIS A 203 -0.58 -39.20 5.82
N ASP A 204 -0.85 -40.13 4.90
CA ASP A 204 -0.42 -41.53 4.96
C ASP A 204 0.83 -41.83 4.13
N ALA A 205 1.31 -40.85 3.35
CA ALA A 205 2.55 -40.90 2.59
C ALA A 205 3.24 -39.53 2.61
N PRO A 206 4.59 -39.47 2.49
CA PRO A 206 5.31 -38.21 2.42
C PRO A 206 5.00 -37.47 1.09
N LEU A 207 4.59 -36.20 1.18
CA LEU A 207 4.27 -35.38 0.01
C LEU A 207 5.46 -35.19 -0.94
N ASN A 208 6.69 -35.25 -0.43
CA ASN A 208 7.90 -35.10 -1.23
C ASN A 208 8.00 -36.13 -2.37
N ASP A 209 7.42 -37.33 -2.21
CA ASP A 209 7.49 -38.39 -3.23
C ASP A 209 6.61 -38.09 -4.46
N LEU A 210 5.65 -37.17 -4.32
CA LEU A 210 4.69 -36.78 -5.35
C LEU A 210 4.96 -35.38 -5.91
N ILE A 211 5.88 -34.64 -5.32
CA ILE A 211 6.26 -33.30 -5.74
C ILE A 211 7.57 -33.40 -6.54
N PRO A 212 7.64 -32.88 -7.77
CA PRO A 212 8.89 -32.82 -8.51
C PRO A 212 9.97 -32.10 -7.70
N ALA A 213 11.19 -32.65 -7.72
CA ALA A 213 12.34 -32.01 -7.08
C ALA A 213 12.52 -30.59 -7.62
N THR A 214 12.91 -29.67 -6.74
CA THR A 214 13.24 -28.31 -7.16
C THR A 214 14.47 -28.32 -8.06
N VAL A 215 14.50 -27.37 -9.00
CA VAL A 215 15.64 -27.15 -9.88
C VAL A 215 16.26 -25.79 -9.57
N ASP A 216 17.57 -25.71 -9.69
CA ASP A 216 18.33 -24.46 -9.54
C ASP A 216 18.65 -23.82 -10.90
N ARG A 217 18.26 -24.44 -12.03
CA ARG A 217 18.63 -23.98 -13.37
C ARG A 217 17.46 -23.66 -14.28
N VAL A 218 17.67 -22.66 -15.13
CA VAL A 218 16.72 -22.19 -16.15
C VAL A 218 17.33 -22.23 -17.55
N ILE A 219 16.48 -22.40 -18.56
CA ILE A 219 16.87 -22.34 -19.98
C ILE A 219 16.61 -20.92 -20.48
N LEU A 220 17.67 -20.20 -20.86
CA LEU A 220 17.56 -18.85 -21.41
C LEU A 220 17.35 -18.92 -22.92
N GLN A 221 16.34 -18.20 -23.41
CA GLN A 221 15.95 -18.18 -24.82
C GLN A 221 16.29 -16.84 -25.48
N ALA A 222 16.46 -16.86 -26.80
CA ALA A 222 16.88 -15.68 -27.57
C ALA A 222 15.84 -14.54 -27.58
N ASP A 223 14.59 -14.79 -27.21
CA ASP A 223 13.49 -13.83 -27.16
C ASP A 223 13.35 -13.14 -25.78
N MET A 224 14.43 -13.13 -24.99
CA MET A 224 14.50 -12.57 -23.64
C MET A 224 13.51 -13.24 -22.67
N THR A 225 13.42 -14.58 -22.76
CA THR A 225 12.67 -15.38 -21.80
C THR A 225 13.57 -16.40 -21.10
N ALA A 226 13.20 -16.78 -19.88
CA ALA A 226 13.78 -17.90 -19.14
C ALA A 226 12.69 -18.94 -18.89
N LEU A 227 12.96 -20.19 -19.23
CA LEU A 227 12.10 -21.33 -18.94
C LEU A 227 12.69 -22.15 -17.78
N ALA A 228 11.97 -22.23 -16.68
CA ALA A 228 12.27 -23.14 -15.59
C ALA A 228 11.63 -24.50 -15.91
N PRO A 229 12.39 -25.60 -16.03
CA PRO A 229 11.84 -26.92 -16.38
C PRO A 229 11.09 -27.61 -15.24
N GLY A 230 11.16 -27.04 -14.04
CA GLY A 230 10.54 -27.53 -12.81
C GLY A 230 10.33 -26.39 -11.81
N PRO A 231 9.77 -26.69 -10.63
CA PRO A 231 9.68 -25.71 -9.55
C PRO A 231 11.08 -25.24 -9.16
N LEU A 232 11.32 -23.93 -9.13
CA LEU A 232 12.62 -23.39 -8.81
C LEU A 232 12.92 -23.47 -7.31
N GLU A 233 14.20 -23.60 -6.97
CA GLU A 233 14.64 -23.29 -5.61
C GLU A 233 14.31 -21.83 -5.26
N TYR A 234 13.92 -21.59 -4.01
CA TYR A 234 13.40 -20.29 -3.59
C TYR A 234 14.37 -19.13 -3.87
N GLN A 235 15.66 -19.32 -3.60
CA GLN A 235 16.66 -18.26 -3.82
C GLN A 235 16.78 -17.89 -5.31
N VAL A 236 16.71 -18.90 -6.19
CA VAL A 236 16.77 -18.70 -7.65
C VAL A 236 15.49 -18.04 -8.16
N GLU A 237 14.33 -18.47 -7.67
CA GLU A 237 13.02 -17.89 -8.00
C GLU A 237 12.94 -16.41 -7.56
N ALA A 238 13.40 -16.09 -6.36
CA ALA A 238 13.38 -14.74 -5.81
C ALA A 238 14.24 -13.77 -6.65
N GLU A 239 15.48 -14.17 -6.98
CA GLU A 239 16.34 -13.35 -7.85
C GLU A 239 15.78 -13.21 -9.27
N LEU A 240 15.20 -14.27 -9.85
CA LEU A 240 14.52 -14.18 -11.15
C LEU A 240 13.34 -13.21 -11.11
N ASN A 241 12.52 -13.23 -10.06
CA ASN A 241 11.40 -12.31 -9.89
C ASN A 241 11.82 -10.85 -9.69
N LEU A 242 13.06 -10.59 -9.24
CA LEU A 242 13.61 -9.23 -9.18
C LEU A 242 13.90 -8.68 -10.58
N MET A 243 14.38 -9.53 -11.50
CA MET A 243 14.89 -9.10 -12.81
C MET A 243 14.02 -9.49 -14.02
N ALA A 244 12.97 -10.28 -13.82
CA ALA A 244 12.06 -10.76 -14.85
C ALA A 244 10.62 -10.88 -14.34
N HIS A 245 9.65 -10.76 -15.25
CA HIS A 245 8.23 -10.94 -14.95
C HIS A 245 7.79 -12.37 -15.27
N LEU A 246 7.13 -13.03 -14.33
CA LEU A 246 6.51 -14.35 -14.55
C LEU A 246 5.31 -14.24 -15.52
N GLU A 247 5.46 -14.73 -16.75
CA GLU A 247 4.39 -14.72 -17.77
C GLU A 247 3.44 -15.91 -17.62
N SER A 248 4.01 -17.11 -17.53
CA SER A 248 3.25 -18.36 -17.44
C SER A 248 3.62 -19.07 -16.16
N PRO A 249 2.75 -19.08 -15.14
CA PRO A 249 2.96 -19.90 -13.96
C PRO A 249 2.72 -21.38 -14.28
N GLY A 250 3.55 -22.27 -13.76
CA GLY A 250 3.34 -23.72 -13.89
C GLY A 250 4.57 -24.55 -13.54
N LEU A 251 4.49 -25.87 -13.71
CA LEU A 251 5.63 -26.79 -13.57
C LEU A 251 6.77 -26.42 -14.53
N ALA A 252 6.42 -25.91 -15.71
CA ALA A 252 7.35 -25.23 -16.62
C ALA A 252 7.05 -23.73 -16.62
N SER A 253 7.68 -22.98 -15.69
CA SER A 253 7.42 -21.55 -15.54
C SER A 253 8.22 -20.73 -16.56
N VAL A 254 7.59 -19.71 -17.14
CA VAL A 254 8.22 -18.82 -18.13
C VAL A 254 8.31 -17.40 -17.58
N TYR A 255 9.53 -16.86 -17.56
CA TYR A 255 9.85 -15.50 -17.12
C TYR A 255 10.27 -14.68 -18.33
N ARG A 256 9.82 -13.42 -18.43
CA ARG A 256 10.24 -12.47 -19.47
C ARG A 256 11.06 -11.35 -18.86
N PHE A 257 12.22 -11.09 -19.45
CA PHE A 257 13.04 -9.94 -19.13
C PHE A 257 12.59 -8.73 -19.97
N SER A 258 12.56 -7.56 -19.35
CA SER A 258 12.29 -6.28 -20.01
C SER A 258 13.17 -5.18 -19.41
N GLU A 259 13.22 -4.02 -20.07
CA GLU A 259 13.90 -2.84 -19.50
C GLU A 259 13.38 -2.48 -18.10
N ASP A 260 12.06 -2.57 -17.91
CA ASP A 260 11.44 -2.22 -16.63
C ASP A 260 11.75 -3.25 -15.53
N SER A 261 11.77 -4.56 -15.84
CA SER A 261 12.11 -5.57 -14.84
C SER A 261 13.59 -5.51 -14.45
N VAL A 262 14.49 -5.29 -15.42
CA VAL A 262 15.91 -5.09 -15.14
C VAL A 262 16.15 -3.82 -14.33
N ARG A 263 15.47 -2.70 -14.66
CA ARG A 263 15.55 -1.47 -13.87
C ARG A 263 15.11 -1.68 -12.42
N GLN A 264 14.03 -2.43 -12.19
CA GLN A 264 13.57 -2.76 -10.83
C GLN A 264 14.61 -3.55 -10.03
N ALA A 265 15.28 -4.52 -10.66
CA ALA A 265 16.37 -5.24 -10.00
C ALA A 265 17.53 -4.30 -9.62
N LEU A 266 17.88 -3.37 -10.51
CA LEU A 266 18.93 -2.38 -10.24
C LEU A 266 18.51 -1.39 -9.13
N ASP A 267 17.25 -0.96 -9.11
CA ASP A 267 16.67 -0.13 -8.04
C ASP A 267 16.69 -0.85 -6.68
N ALA A 268 16.56 -2.19 -6.69
CA ALA A 268 16.70 -3.04 -5.51
C ALA A 268 18.16 -3.23 -5.06
N GLY A 269 19.13 -2.57 -5.72
CA GLY A 269 20.53 -2.54 -5.33
C GLY A 269 21.42 -3.60 -5.99
N ARG A 270 20.90 -4.38 -6.95
CA ARG A 270 21.72 -5.30 -7.76
C ARG A 270 22.53 -4.50 -8.80
N SER A 271 23.76 -4.90 -9.07
CA SER A 271 24.52 -4.36 -10.21
C SER A 271 24.28 -5.19 -11.48
N GLY A 272 24.47 -4.59 -12.67
CA GLY A 272 24.38 -5.35 -13.93
C GLY A 272 25.36 -6.54 -13.99
N GLY A 273 26.52 -6.43 -13.33
CA GLY A 273 27.47 -7.52 -13.18
C GLY A 273 26.93 -8.67 -12.32
N ASP A 274 26.25 -8.35 -11.21
CA ASP A 274 25.63 -9.35 -10.33
C ASP A 274 24.52 -10.11 -11.06
N LEU A 275 23.66 -9.39 -11.78
CA LEU A 275 22.57 -9.99 -12.58
C LEU A 275 23.13 -10.96 -13.62
N LEU A 276 24.20 -10.59 -14.33
CA LEU A 276 24.84 -11.46 -15.31
C LEU A 276 25.55 -12.65 -14.69
N ALA A 277 26.21 -12.46 -13.54
CA ALA A 277 26.86 -13.55 -12.82
C ALA A 277 25.82 -14.59 -12.39
N PHE A 278 24.71 -14.13 -11.80
CA PHE A 278 23.58 -14.99 -11.41
C PHE A 278 23.01 -15.76 -12.60
N LEU A 279 22.74 -15.09 -13.73
CA LEU A 279 22.21 -15.76 -14.92
C LEU A 279 23.19 -16.79 -15.48
N ARG A 280 24.50 -16.53 -15.47
CA ARG A 280 25.52 -17.49 -15.92
C ARG A 280 25.61 -18.71 -15.00
N GLU A 281 25.45 -18.51 -13.69
CA GLU A 281 25.48 -19.58 -12.71
C GLU A 281 24.28 -20.53 -12.87
N HIS A 282 23.08 -19.97 -13.05
CA HIS A 282 21.82 -20.70 -13.09
C HIS A 282 21.31 -21.01 -14.50
N ALA A 283 21.98 -20.60 -15.58
CA ALA A 283 21.59 -20.98 -16.93
C ALA A 283 21.99 -22.42 -17.29
N LEU A 284 21.10 -23.12 -17.99
CA LEU A 284 21.41 -24.29 -18.80
C LEU A 284 21.90 -23.81 -20.18
N GLY A 285 23.18 -23.44 -20.25
CA GLY A 285 23.81 -22.92 -21.46
C GLY A 285 24.39 -21.51 -21.27
N GLU A 286 24.57 -20.79 -22.38
CA GLU A 286 25.10 -19.42 -22.36
C GLU A 286 23.97 -18.39 -22.25
N VAL A 287 24.28 -17.22 -21.68
CA VAL A 287 23.36 -16.09 -21.63
C VAL A 287 23.22 -15.49 -23.05
N PRO A 288 21.99 -15.39 -23.61
CA PRO A 288 21.78 -14.81 -24.93
C PRO A 288 22.32 -13.38 -25.02
N GLN A 289 22.99 -13.06 -26.12
CA GLN A 289 23.65 -11.76 -26.32
C GLN A 289 22.71 -10.57 -26.16
N ALA A 290 21.45 -10.70 -26.59
CA ALA A 290 20.43 -9.65 -26.45
C ALA A 290 20.14 -9.32 -24.98
N LEU A 291 20.04 -10.35 -24.12
CA LEU A 291 19.82 -10.18 -22.69
C LEU A 291 21.06 -9.62 -22.00
N ALA A 292 22.24 -10.09 -22.39
CA ALA A 292 23.50 -9.56 -21.87
C ALA A 292 23.64 -8.06 -22.16
N TYR A 293 23.39 -7.66 -23.41
CA TYR A 293 23.44 -6.26 -23.83
C TYR A 293 22.42 -5.40 -23.09
N LEU A 294 21.17 -5.87 -22.93
CA LEU A 294 20.14 -5.16 -22.18
C LEU A 294 20.58 -4.87 -20.74
N ILE A 295 21.11 -5.87 -20.04
CA ILE A 295 21.55 -5.74 -18.65
C ILE A 295 22.76 -4.81 -18.54
N GLU A 296 23.73 -4.92 -19.44
CA GLU A 296 24.90 -4.03 -19.46
C GLU A 296 24.50 -2.58 -19.75
N ASP A 297 23.64 -2.35 -20.74
CA ASP A 297 23.17 -1.00 -21.10
C ASP A 297 22.37 -0.37 -19.94
N MET A 298 21.43 -1.11 -19.34
CA MET A 298 20.69 -0.63 -18.17
C MET A 298 21.59 -0.41 -16.96
N GLY A 299 22.50 -1.34 -16.66
CA GLY A 299 23.47 -1.22 -15.58
C GLY A 299 24.39 -0.02 -15.74
N SER A 300 24.79 0.33 -16.97
CA SER A 300 25.64 1.50 -17.24
C SER A 300 24.93 2.84 -17.05
N ARG A 301 23.61 2.88 -17.29
CA ARG A 301 22.77 4.08 -17.16
C ARG A 301 22.21 4.24 -15.74
N HIS A 302 22.04 3.13 -15.03
CA HIS A 302 21.51 3.12 -13.67
C HIS A 302 22.51 3.71 -12.67
N GLY A 303 22.04 4.59 -11.80
CA GLY A 303 22.90 5.31 -10.86
C GLY A 303 23.80 6.39 -11.49
N ALA A 304 23.53 6.81 -12.74
CA ALA A 304 24.17 8.01 -13.34
C ALA A 304 23.82 9.29 -12.56
N LEU A 305 22.61 9.34 -11.99
CA LEU A 305 22.19 10.36 -11.04
C LEU A 305 22.17 9.75 -9.65
N ARG A 306 22.95 10.31 -8.72
CA ARG A 306 23.01 9.86 -7.33
C ARG A 306 22.46 10.96 -6.42
N GLY A 307 21.41 10.63 -5.69
CA GLY A 307 20.86 11.49 -4.64
C GLY A 307 21.54 11.20 -3.30
N GLY A 308 21.67 12.22 -2.47
CA GLY A 308 22.02 12.09 -1.06
C GLY A 308 21.10 12.97 -0.23
N ALA A 309 20.84 12.57 1.02
CA ALA A 309 20.11 13.43 1.94
C ALA A 309 20.98 14.65 2.32
N ALA A 310 20.37 15.83 2.31
CA ALA A 310 20.97 17.07 2.80
C ALA A 310 19.88 17.89 3.48
N ARG A 311 20.07 18.22 4.76
CA ARG A 311 19.15 19.08 5.52
C ARG A 311 19.42 20.56 5.33
N CYS A 312 20.68 20.93 5.11
CA CYS A 312 21.07 22.28 4.73
C CYS A 312 22.30 22.28 3.82
N TYR A 313 22.51 23.39 3.12
CA TYR A 313 23.69 23.64 2.31
C TYR A 313 24.41 24.91 2.79
N LEU A 314 25.68 25.01 2.46
CA LEU A 314 26.51 26.19 2.61
C LEU A 314 27.09 26.54 1.25
N ARG A 315 26.99 27.82 0.90
CA ARG A 315 27.62 28.39 -0.29
C ARG A 315 28.69 29.38 0.15
N CYS A 316 29.86 29.30 -0.44
CA CYS A 316 30.92 30.28 -0.25
C CYS A 316 31.56 30.60 -1.60
N GLU A 317 31.74 31.87 -1.92
CA GLU A 317 32.38 32.29 -3.17
C GLU A 317 33.89 32.02 -3.17
N ASP A 318 34.50 31.93 -1.97
CA ASP A 318 35.90 31.55 -1.80
C ASP A 318 36.02 30.04 -1.46
N PRO A 319 36.56 29.22 -2.38
CA PRO A 319 36.78 27.80 -2.13
C PRO A 319 37.71 27.50 -0.95
N ALA A 320 38.69 28.36 -0.68
CA ALA A 320 39.63 28.15 0.43
C ALA A 320 38.94 28.32 1.78
N ALA A 321 38.07 29.34 1.91
CA ALA A 321 37.24 29.54 3.09
C ALA A 321 36.26 28.39 3.33
N LEU A 322 35.63 27.85 2.27
CA LEU A 322 34.76 26.68 2.40
C LEU A 322 35.54 25.45 2.87
N GLN A 323 36.73 25.22 2.31
CA GLN A 323 37.54 24.08 2.70
C GLN A 323 38.01 24.16 4.16
N ALA A 324 38.36 25.36 4.64
CA ALA A 324 38.65 25.61 6.04
C ALA A 324 37.43 25.32 6.94
N ALA A 325 36.23 25.71 6.52
CA ALA A 325 34.99 25.44 7.26
C ALA A 325 34.66 23.94 7.33
N VAL A 326 34.88 23.20 6.23
CA VAL A 326 34.70 21.74 6.18
C VAL A 326 35.71 21.02 7.08
N LEU A 327 36.96 21.47 7.14
CA LEU A 327 37.97 20.89 8.05
C LEU A 327 37.66 21.18 9.53
N ALA A 328 37.00 22.29 9.82
CA ALA A 328 36.66 22.71 11.17
C ALA A 328 35.35 22.09 11.71
N SER A 329 34.51 21.50 10.85
CA SER A 329 33.23 20.90 11.24
C SER A 329 33.06 19.49 10.67
N THR A 330 32.89 18.52 11.57
CA THR A 330 32.64 17.12 11.19
C THR A 330 31.26 16.88 10.59
N SER A 331 30.36 17.87 10.64
CA SER A 331 29.01 17.75 10.06
C SER A 331 28.93 18.24 8.62
N LEU A 332 30.00 18.80 8.06
CA LEU A 332 30.03 19.34 6.70
C LEU A 332 30.72 18.40 5.73
N ARG A 333 30.11 18.25 4.55
CA ARG A 333 30.67 17.54 3.40
C ARG A 333 30.67 18.44 2.18
N ALA A 334 31.84 18.68 1.59
CA ALA A 334 31.92 19.41 0.32
C ALA A 334 31.30 18.59 -0.82
N LEU A 335 30.41 19.22 -1.61
CA LEU A 335 29.88 18.66 -2.86
C LEU A 335 30.53 19.30 -4.10
N ALA A 336 30.95 20.55 -3.98
CA ALA A 336 31.64 21.31 -5.00
C ALA A 336 32.64 22.26 -4.33
N PRO A 337 33.57 22.89 -5.08
CA PRO A 337 34.54 23.83 -4.51
C PRO A 337 33.90 24.99 -3.73
N THR A 338 32.67 25.38 -4.06
CA THR A 338 31.93 26.50 -3.45
C THR A 338 30.65 26.06 -2.72
N VAL A 339 30.37 24.76 -2.62
CA VAL A 339 29.15 24.23 -1.99
C VAL A 339 29.46 23.05 -1.08
N ALA A 340 28.99 23.12 0.16
CA ALA A 340 28.99 22.01 1.11
C ALA A 340 27.56 21.73 1.60
N ILE A 341 27.33 20.51 2.09
CA ILE A 341 26.04 20.09 2.68
C ILE A 341 26.23 19.53 4.09
N SER A 342 25.15 19.53 4.85
CA SER A 342 25.05 18.84 6.13
C SER A 342 23.72 18.12 6.28
N GLU A 343 23.72 17.03 7.04
CA GLU A 343 22.50 16.36 7.51
C GLU A 343 21.99 16.94 8.84
N ARG A 344 22.70 17.90 9.44
CA ARG A 344 22.25 18.58 10.66
C ARG A 344 21.36 19.80 10.35
N PRO A 345 20.48 20.22 11.29
CA PRO A 345 19.73 21.46 11.16
C PRO A 345 20.67 22.67 10.98
N LEU A 346 20.27 23.63 10.14
CA LEU A 346 21.10 24.80 9.82
C LEU A 346 21.55 25.56 11.08
N GLY A 347 20.68 25.72 12.09
CA GLY A 347 21.02 26.42 13.34
C GLY A 347 22.23 25.84 14.08
N GLU A 348 22.33 24.50 14.17
CA GLU A 348 23.46 23.83 14.81
C GLU A 348 24.75 24.01 14.03
N VAL A 349 24.68 23.89 12.69
CA VAL A 349 25.84 24.08 11.80
C VAL A 349 26.38 25.52 11.92
N MET A 350 25.49 26.51 11.98
CA MET A 350 25.88 27.92 12.15
C MET A 350 26.51 28.19 13.52
N GLU A 351 26.08 27.50 14.57
CA GLU A 351 26.68 27.60 15.89
C GLU A 351 28.07 26.96 15.94
N GLN A 352 28.24 25.77 15.35
CA GLN A 352 29.54 25.12 15.24
C GLN A 352 30.54 25.96 14.47
N LEU A 353 30.14 26.51 13.33
CA LEU A 353 30.99 27.37 12.52
C LEU A 353 31.39 28.65 13.27
N ARG A 354 30.46 29.27 14.01
CA ARG A 354 30.78 30.40 14.90
C ARG A 354 31.78 30.01 15.99
N GLY A 355 31.61 28.83 16.60
CA GLY A 355 32.55 28.27 17.57
C GLY A 355 33.94 28.02 16.98
N ALA A 356 34.03 27.73 15.68
CA ALA A 356 35.27 27.57 14.94
C ALA A 356 35.85 28.89 14.38
N GLY A 357 35.25 30.05 14.70
CA GLY A 357 35.74 31.37 14.28
C GLY A 357 35.26 31.84 12.91
N PHE A 358 34.30 31.14 12.29
CA PHE A 358 33.66 31.59 11.05
C PHE A 358 32.46 32.50 11.34
N HIS A 359 32.08 33.32 10.34
CA HIS A 359 30.94 34.24 10.43
C HIS A 359 29.90 33.92 9.34
N PRO A 360 29.21 32.78 9.42
CA PRO A 360 28.26 32.40 8.39
C PRO A 360 26.95 33.20 8.51
N ALA A 361 26.34 33.54 7.37
CA ALA A 361 25.02 34.15 7.28
C ALA A 361 24.03 33.14 6.68
N ALA A 362 22.79 33.16 7.17
CA ALA A 362 21.77 32.26 6.69
C ALA A 362 21.01 32.87 5.53
N GLU A 363 20.65 32.08 4.54
CA GLU A 363 19.87 32.52 3.38
C GLU A 363 18.52 31.76 3.35
N ASP A 364 17.46 32.40 2.86
CA ASP A 364 16.20 31.73 2.51
C ASP A 364 16.24 31.11 1.09
N ALA A 365 15.14 30.50 0.65
CA ALA A 365 15.03 29.90 -0.68
C ALA A 365 15.16 30.92 -1.84
N ALA A 366 15.09 32.22 -1.56
CA ALA A 366 15.32 33.30 -2.52
C ALA A 366 16.74 33.92 -2.41
N GLY A 367 17.61 33.38 -1.54
CA GLY A 367 18.96 33.89 -1.29
C GLY A 367 19.01 35.12 -0.39
N LEU A 368 17.91 35.49 0.27
CA LEU A 368 17.86 36.62 1.18
C LEU A 368 18.35 36.23 2.57
N SER A 369 19.13 37.10 3.20
CA SER A 369 19.68 36.83 4.52
C SER A 369 18.56 36.75 5.57
N ILE A 370 18.53 35.68 6.36
CA ILE A 370 17.57 35.43 7.43
C ILE A 370 18.23 35.41 8.80
N ASP A 371 17.50 35.89 9.81
CA ASP A 371 17.92 35.79 11.20
C ASP A 371 17.55 34.41 11.77
N ILE A 372 18.55 33.57 12.05
CA ILE A 372 18.36 32.27 12.74
C ILE A 372 18.74 32.36 14.22
N ARG A 373 18.77 33.55 14.83
CA ARG A 373 18.89 33.60 16.28
C ARG A 373 17.69 32.87 16.89
N PRO A 374 17.89 31.98 17.88
CA PRO A 374 16.77 31.38 18.59
C PRO A 374 15.92 32.52 19.15
N GLU A 375 14.60 32.46 18.91
CA GLU A 375 13.69 33.42 19.50
C GLU A 375 13.95 33.48 21.01
N PRO A 376 14.04 34.68 21.61
CA PRO A 376 14.32 34.79 23.03
C PRO A 376 13.27 33.96 23.78
N ALA A 377 13.76 33.05 24.63
CA ALA A 377 12.92 32.21 25.47
C ALA A 377 12.11 33.12 26.41
N ARG A 378 10.90 33.47 26.02
CA ARG A 378 9.96 34.24 26.82
C ARG A 378 9.05 33.26 27.52
N ILE A 379 9.04 33.31 28.86
CA ILE A 379 8.00 32.67 29.65
C ILE A 379 6.72 33.43 29.36
N ALA A 380 5.74 32.75 28.77
CA ALA A 380 4.42 33.32 28.56
C ALA A 380 3.82 33.61 29.96
N PRO A 381 3.24 34.79 30.22
CA PRO A 381 2.67 35.11 31.52
C PRO A 381 1.66 34.02 31.92
N ALA A 382 1.68 33.59 33.18
CA ALA A 382 0.82 32.54 33.70
C ALA A 382 -0.64 32.85 33.34
N GLY A 383 -1.19 32.11 32.37
CA GLY A 383 -2.46 32.41 31.71
C GLY A 383 -2.44 32.25 30.19
N ALA A 384 -1.27 32.35 29.55
CA ALA A 384 -1.09 32.07 28.14
C ALA A 384 -0.92 30.56 27.89
N SER A 385 -1.96 29.80 28.24
CA SER A 385 -2.16 28.44 27.79
C SER A 385 -2.48 28.47 26.30
N THR A 386 -1.59 27.96 25.44
CA THR A 386 -1.94 27.43 24.12
C THR A 386 -2.82 26.18 24.30
N ARG A 387 -4.04 26.41 24.78
CA ARG A 387 -5.15 25.49 24.59
C ARG A 387 -5.42 25.53 23.09
N SER A 388 -5.05 24.44 22.41
CA SER A 388 -5.90 23.94 21.33
C SER A 388 -7.34 24.05 21.82
N ARG A 389 -8.06 25.02 21.25
CA ARG A 389 -9.37 25.45 21.73
C ARG A 389 -10.36 24.38 21.29
N ARG A 390 -10.40 23.27 22.02
CA ARG A 390 -11.58 22.42 22.17
C ARG A 390 -12.68 23.37 22.63
N GLN A 391 -13.52 23.82 21.69
CA GLN A 391 -14.65 24.69 22.01
C GLN A 391 -15.56 23.91 22.95
N ALA A 392 -15.64 24.36 24.20
CA ALA A 392 -16.74 23.98 25.07
C ALA A 392 -18.03 24.48 24.41
N ALA A 393 -19.01 23.59 24.26
CA ALA A 393 -20.32 23.96 23.74
C ALA A 393 -20.88 25.15 24.55
N PRO A 394 -21.37 26.22 23.90
CA PRO A 394 -21.94 27.34 24.64
C PRO A 394 -23.19 26.88 25.39
N ARG A 395 -23.23 27.11 26.70
CA ARG A 395 -24.46 26.94 27.48
C ARG A 395 -25.49 27.93 26.95
N LEU A 396 -26.59 27.41 26.44
CA LEU A 396 -27.71 28.20 25.97
C LEU A 396 -28.39 28.84 27.19
N THR A 397 -28.44 30.16 27.23
CA THR A 397 -29.27 30.90 28.18
C THR A 397 -30.70 31.01 27.63
N ASP A 398 -31.71 31.04 28.50
CA ASP A 398 -33.12 31.09 28.10
C ASP A 398 -33.45 32.29 27.19
N GLU A 399 -32.75 33.41 27.36
CA GLU A 399 -32.85 34.58 26.48
C GLU A 399 -32.34 34.30 25.06
N ARG A 400 -31.29 33.49 24.93
CA ARG A 400 -30.73 33.09 23.63
C ARG A 400 -31.66 32.12 22.91
N ILE A 401 -32.31 31.22 23.66
CA ILE A 401 -33.31 30.29 23.11
C ILE A 401 -34.52 31.09 22.61
N ARG A 402 -35.01 32.06 23.39
CA ARG A 402 -36.14 32.91 23.00
C ARG A 402 -35.84 33.69 21.71
N GLY A 403 -34.64 34.26 21.59
CA GLY A 403 -34.22 34.99 20.38
C GLY A 403 -33.93 34.11 19.16
N ILE A 404 -33.79 32.79 19.32
CA ILE A 404 -33.71 31.83 18.21
C ILE A 404 -35.12 31.39 17.78
N VAL A 405 -36.02 31.17 18.75
CA VAL A 405 -37.42 30.82 18.49
C VAL A 405 -38.16 31.96 17.78
N GLU A 406 -37.96 33.22 18.20
CA GLU A 406 -38.52 34.37 17.49
C GLU A 406 -38.03 34.46 16.04
N ARG A 407 -36.75 34.15 15.79
CA ARG A 407 -36.17 34.19 14.44
C ARG A 407 -36.68 33.08 13.53
N LEU A 408 -36.94 31.90 14.08
CA LEU A 408 -37.52 30.78 13.33
C LEU A 408 -38.99 31.03 13.03
N LEU A 409 -39.75 31.59 13.97
CA LEU A 409 -41.15 31.96 13.77
C LEU A 409 -41.32 33.15 12.82
N SER A 410 -40.38 34.12 12.82
CA SER A 410 -40.41 35.25 11.87
C SER A 410 -39.89 34.89 10.48
N ALA A 411 -39.27 33.72 10.30
CA ALA A 411 -38.74 33.26 9.02
C ALA A 411 -39.75 32.40 8.22
N GLU A 412 -40.90 32.05 8.80
CA GLU A 412 -41.96 31.29 8.11
C GLU A 412 -42.98 32.18 7.39
N GLU A 413 -42.92 33.51 7.53
CA GLU A 413 -43.86 34.44 6.87
C GLU A 413 -43.12 35.53 6.08
N THR A 414 -42.68 35.24 4.84
CA THR A 414 -42.88 36.09 3.62
C THR A 414 -42.15 35.52 2.38
N PRO A 415 -42.66 35.81 1.15
CA PRO A 415 -42.60 34.92 -0.01
C PRO A 415 -41.48 35.25 -1.00
N GLU A 416 -41.27 34.31 -1.94
CA GLU A 416 -40.39 34.38 -3.11
C GLU A 416 -40.57 35.66 -3.96
N GLY A 417 -39.46 36.32 -4.32
CA GLY A 417 -39.40 37.21 -5.49
C GLY A 417 -38.60 38.52 -5.38
N ALA A 418 -37.32 38.46 -5.79
CA ALA A 418 -36.46 39.56 -6.31
C ALA A 418 -35.97 40.68 -5.35
N PRO A 419 -34.95 41.47 -5.77
CA PRO A 419 -33.56 41.13 -6.08
C PRO A 419 -32.59 41.58 -4.95
N ALA A 420 -31.44 40.91 -4.84
CA ALA A 420 -30.46 41.14 -3.79
C ALA A 420 -29.79 42.53 -3.88
N ASN A 421 -29.96 43.34 -2.82
CA ASN A 421 -29.15 44.53 -2.55
C ASN A 421 -27.64 44.19 -2.53
N PRO A 422 -26.75 45.10 -2.97
CA PRO A 422 -25.32 44.93 -2.83
C PRO A 422 -24.93 44.87 -1.35
N LYS A 423 -24.43 43.72 -0.90
CA LYS A 423 -23.99 43.50 0.48
C LYS A 423 -22.73 44.33 0.80
N ALA A 424 -22.61 44.73 2.06
CA ALA A 424 -21.51 45.54 2.55
C ALA A 424 -20.15 44.81 2.43
N PRO A 425 -19.02 45.53 2.30
CA PRO A 425 -17.68 44.95 2.09
C PRO A 425 -17.25 43.90 3.13
N GLU A 426 -17.75 43.99 4.36
CA GLU A 426 -17.45 43.06 5.45
C GLU A 426 -17.99 41.64 5.20
N ASP A 427 -19.08 41.51 4.44
CA ASP A 427 -19.69 40.22 4.10
C ASP A 427 -18.88 39.47 3.03
N HIS A 428 -18.15 40.17 2.16
CA HIS A 428 -17.30 39.52 1.16
C HIS A 428 -16.10 38.82 1.79
N VAL A 429 -15.49 39.42 2.81
CA VAL A 429 -14.34 38.83 3.51
C VAL A 429 -14.77 37.58 4.27
N SER A 430 -15.91 37.63 4.95
CA SER A 430 -16.44 36.51 5.72
C SER A 430 -16.84 35.34 4.79
N THR A 431 -17.49 35.64 3.66
CA THR A 431 -17.87 34.66 2.64
C THR A 431 -16.66 34.02 1.96
N LEU A 432 -15.65 34.82 1.55
CA LEU A 432 -14.43 34.29 0.95
C LEU A 432 -13.60 33.47 1.94
N SER A 433 -13.55 33.88 3.20
CA SER A 433 -12.85 33.12 4.25
C SER A 433 -13.54 31.79 4.55
N ALA A 434 -14.88 31.77 4.54
CA ALA A 434 -15.65 30.54 4.68
C ALA A 434 -15.45 29.61 3.47
N ALA A 435 -15.48 30.14 2.25
CA ALA A 435 -15.22 29.38 1.03
C ALA A 435 -13.80 28.80 1.00
N ALA A 436 -12.79 29.56 1.45
CA ALA A 436 -11.41 29.10 1.51
C ALA A 436 -11.22 27.95 2.50
N ARG A 437 -11.87 28.01 3.68
CA ARG A 437 -11.84 26.89 4.65
C ARG A 437 -12.59 25.66 4.14
N GLY A 438 -13.70 25.86 3.43
CA GLY A 438 -14.52 24.77 2.88
C GLY A 438 -14.03 24.24 1.54
N GLY A 439 -13.00 24.84 0.93
CA GLY A 439 -12.55 24.49 -0.42
C GLY A 439 -13.62 24.65 -1.51
N ARG A 440 -14.61 25.53 -1.29
CA ARG A 440 -15.77 25.71 -2.20
C ARG A 440 -15.47 26.72 -3.30
N LEU A 441 -16.13 26.55 -4.45
CA LEU A 441 -16.04 27.48 -5.57
C LEU A 441 -16.89 28.73 -5.29
N VAL A 442 -16.37 29.89 -5.69
CA VAL A 442 -17.10 31.16 -5.64
C VAL A 442 -17.08 31.83 -7.01
N ASP A 443 -18.21 32.41 -7.39
CA ASP A 443 -18.28 33.33 -8.52
C ASP A 443 -17.94 34.74 -8.01
N LEU A 444 -16.75 35.22 -8.37
CA LEU A 444 -16.13 36.42 -7.83
C LEU A 444 -16.13 37.53 -8.88
N GLY A 445 -16.82 38.64 -8.58
CA GLY A 445 -16.75 39.89 -9.34
C GLY A 445 -15.60 40.74 -8.83
N TYR A 446 -14.67 41.13 -9.70
CA TYR A 446 -13.58 42.05 -9.35
C TYR A 446 -13.24 43.02 -10.47
N VAL A 447 -12.70 44.18 -10.10
CA VAL A 447 -12.24 45.22 -11.05
C VAL A 447 -10.79 44.96 -11.42
N ASP A 448 -10.53 44.71 -12.71
CA ASP A 448 -9.17 44.49 -13.23
C ASP A 448 -8.33 45.78 -13.28
N ALA A 449 -7.05 45.69 -13.65
CA ALA A 449 -6.14 46.85 -13.69
C ALA A 449 -6.53 47.92 -14.73
N ARG A 450 -7.49 47.62 -15.59
CA ARG A 450 -8.01 48.51 -16.64
C ARG A 450 -9.37 49.09 -16.27
N GLY A 451 -9.86 48.86 -15.05
CA GLY A 451 -11.14 49.40 -14.55
C GLY A 451 -12.36 48.61 -15.01
N THR A 452 -12.18 47.44 -15.63
CA THR A 452 -13.29 46.63 -16.14
C THR A 452 -13.75 45.63 -15.06
N VAL A 453 -15.05 45.61 -14.77
CA VAL A 453 -15.65 44.62 -13.87
C VAL A 453 -15.68 43.27 -14.58
N THR A 454 -14.94 42.30 -14.05
CA THR A 454 -14.85 40.93 -14.58
C THR A 454 -15.40 39.95 -13.55
N ARG A 455 -16.22 38.99 -13.97
CA ARG A 455 -16.72 37.91 -13.10
C ARG A 455 -16.04 36.60 -13.48
N ARG A 456 -15.45 35.92 -12.49
CA ARG A 456 -14.79 34.63 -12.70
C ARG A 456 -15.11 33.66 -11.58
N ARG A 457 -15.22 32.39 -11.94
CA ARG A 457 -15.34 31.29 -10.98
C ARG A 457 -13.96 30.92 -10.47
N LEU A 458 -13.72 31.11 -9.17
CA LEU A 458 -12.42 30.87 -8.56
C LEU A 458 -12.57 30.02 -7.29
N LYS A 459 -11.55 29.24 -6.97
CA LYS A 459 -11.41 28.53 -5.69
C LYS A 459 -10.48 29.34 -4.78
N PRO A 460 -10.98 30.01 -3.73
CA PRO A 460 -10.13 30.77 -2.83
C PRO A 460 -9.31 29.79 -1.98
N LEU A 461 -8.00 30.04 -1.89
CA LEU A 461 -7.07 29.23 -1.10
C LEU A 461 -6.76 29.90 0.23
N ARG A 462 -6.56 31.22 0.21
CA ARG A 462 -6.20 31.98 1.41
C ARG A 462 -6.75 33.40 1.34
N VAL A 463 -7.29 33.86 2.47
CA VAL A 463 -7.71 35.25 2.69
C VAL A 463 -6.85 35.82 3.81
N THR A 464 -6.07 36.84 3.51
CA THR A 464 -5.27 37.62 4.48
C THR A 464 -5.80 39.04 4.57
N ALA A 465 -5.38 39.80 5.59
CA ALA A 465 -5.82 41.19 5.80
C ALA A 465 -5.48 42.06 4.57
N GLY A 466 -6.43 42.17 3.63
CA GLY A 466 -6.34 42.99 2.41
C GLY A 466 -6.25 42.24 1.08
N GLN A 467 -6.03 40.92 1.05
CA GLN A 467 -5.83 40.15 -0.21
C GLN A 467 -6.44 38.74 -0.16
N VAL A 468 -6.78 38.22 -1.35
CA VAL A 468 -7.26 36.86 -1.58
C VAL A 468 -6.43 36.20 -2.68
N ASP A 469 -5.86 35.05 -2.34
CA ASP A 469 -5.24 34.14 -3.29
C ASP A 469 -6.27 33.10 -3.69
N ALA A 470 -6.59 33.02 -4.98
CA ALA A 470 -7.58 32.11 -5.53
C ALA A 470 -7.07 31.45 -6.82
N VAL A 471 -7.50 30.23 -7.12
CA VAL A 471 -7.12 29.50 -8.33
C VAL A 471 -8.34 29.31 -9.21
N ASP A 472 -8.18 29.58 -10.51
CA ASP A 472 -9.19 29.25 -11.50
C ASP A 472 -9.17 27.73 -11.76
N PRO A 473 -10.26 26.99 -11.48
CA PRO A 473 -10.30 25.54 -11.67
C PRO A 473 -10.25 25.12 -13.15
N ALA A 474 -10.61 26.00 -14.09
CA ALA A 474 -10.62 25.67 -15.51
C ALA A 474 -9.22 25.78 -16.15
N THR A 475 -8.40 26.72 -15.67
CA THR A 475 -7.09 27.03 -16.25
C THR A 475 -5.91 26.69 -15.32
N GLY A 476 -6.17 26.45 -14.04
CA GLY A 476 -5.14 26.21 -13.02
C GLY A 476 -4.34 27.46 -12.64
N THR A 477 -4.65 28.63 -13.21
CA THR A 477 -3.88 29.86 -12.93
C THR A 477 -4.25 30.45 -11.58
N ALA A 478 -3.22 30.80 -10.79
CA ALA A 478 -3.37 31.49 -9.53
C ALA A 478 -3.57 33.00 -9.75
N HIS A 479 -4.57 33.56 -9.07
CA HIS A 479 -4.91 34.97 -9.07
C HIS A 479 -4.78 35.54 -7.66
N ARG A 480 -4.02 36.63 -7.54
CA ARG A 480 -3.92 37.43 -6.31
C ARG A 480 -4.71 38.72 -6.46
N LEU A 481 -5.77 38.87 -5.67
CA LEU A 481 -6.71 39.98 -5.77
C LEU A 481 -6.73 40.78 -4.47
N GLY A 482 -6.68 42.10 -4.57
CA GLY A 482 -6.91 42.98 -3.42
C GLY A 482 -8.39 42.98 -3.03
N LEU A 483 -8.71 42.83 -1.74
CA LEU A 483 -10.09 42.80 -1.25
C LEU A 483 -10.88 44.07 -1.60
N HIS A 484 -10.21 45.22 -1.66
CA HIS A 484 -10.80 46.50 -2.09
C HIS A 484 -11.26 46.53 -3.55
N ARG A 485 -10.90 45.52 -4.36
CA ARG A 485 -11.26 45.41 -5.78
C ARG A 485 -12.39 44.40 -6.01
N VAL A 486 -12.84 43.71 -4.97
CA VAL A 486 -13.91 42.72 -5.04
C VAL A 486 -15.25 43.43 -4.94
N THR A 487 -16.09 43.23 -5.95
CA THR A 487 -17.41 43.88 -6.07
C THR A 487 -18.57 42.93 -5.76
N SER A 488 -18.39 41.62 -5.95
CA SER A 488 -19.38 40.62 -5.55
C SER A 488 -18.74 39.27 -5.26
N VAL A 489 -19.35 38.51 -4.35
CA VAL A 489 -18.94 37.14 -4.01
C VAL A 489 -20.20 36.30 -3.84
N ASP A 490 -20.39 35.33 -4.73
CA ASP A 490 -21.49 34.37 -4.64
C ASP A 490 -20.93 32.96 -4.50
N LEU A 491 -21.42 32.22 -3.50
CA LEU A 491 -21.07 30.81 -3.32
C LEU A 491 -21.75 29.99 -4.41
N VAL A 492 -20.97 29.18 -5.12
CA VAL A 492 -21.53 28.17 -6.02
C VAL A 492 -22.04 27.02 -5.13
N PRO A 493 -23.29 26.56 -5.31
CA PRO A 493 -23.87 25.45 -4.55
C PRO A 493 -22.95 24.23 -4.50
#